data_AF-A0A6J5F4B3-F1
#
_entry.id   AF-A0A6J5F4B3-F1
#
_cell.length_a   1.000
_cell.length_b   1.000
_cell.length_c   1.000
_cell.angle_alpha   90.00
_cell.angle_beta   90.00
_cell.angle_gamma   90.00
#
_symmetry.space_group_name_H-M   'P 1'
#
loop_
_entity.id
_entity.type
_entity.pdbx_description
1 polymer ?
#
loop_
_entity_poly.entity_id
_entity_poly.type
_entity_poly.pdbx_seq_one_letter_code
_entity_poly.pdbx_strand_id
1 'polypeptide(L)'
;MLALKVQAQAADAAAPAASGLSLDQLHFRYAITGDSPPWKPVRAFDDGQHVYIQFPAGIAQGELPPLFVVGPDGKGELVNYRFHAPYDIVDRLFGAAELRLGGDKAAVVRIERTDGVAAGAGHGHD
;
A
#
# COMPACT_ATOMS: atom_id res chain seq x y z
N MET A 1 34.44 -23.40 19.80
CA MET A 1 33.29 -23.26 18.88
C MET A 1 32.86 -21.80 18.83
N LEU A 2 33.44 -20.99 17.96
CA LEU A 2 33.14 -19.54 17.88
C LEU A 2 33.41 -19.03 16.44
N ALA A 3 32.77 -19.63 15.45
CA ALA A 3 32.94 -19.21 14.04
C ALA A 3 31.69 -19.53 13.23
N LEU A 4 30.52 -18.96 13.58
CA LEU A 4 29.39 -18.89 12.65
C LEU A 4 28.33 -17.81 12.95
N LYS A 5 28.53 -16.92 13.93
CA LYS A 5 27.45 -16.03 14.39
C LYS A 5 27.58 -14.54 14.08
N VAL A 6 28.52 -14.15 13.21
CA VAL A 6 28.69 -12.74 12.79
C VAL A 6 28.38 -12.52 11.30
N GLN A 7 27.80 -13.49 10.59
CA GLN A 7 27.44 -13.31 9.17
C GLN A 7 25.95 -13.01 8.92
N ALA A 8 25.10 -13.06 9.94
CA ALA A 8 23.66 -12.78 9.78
C ALA A 8 23.27 -11.32 10.07
N GLN A 9 24.14 -10.50 10.68
CA GLN A 9 23.81 -9.12 11.06
C GLN A 9 24.34 -8.05 10.09
N ALA A 10 25.17 -8.43 9.10
CA ALA A 10 25.69 -7.51 8.11
C ALA A 10 24.88 -7.48 6.79
N ALA A 11 23.81 -8.29 6.68
CA ALA A 11 23.00 -8.37 5.46
C ALA A 11 21.83 -7.38 5.41
N ASP A 12 21.52 -6.70 6.52
CA ASP A 12 20.46 -5.66 6.59
C ASP A 12 20.99 -4.22 6.44
N ALA A 13 22.32 -4.05 6.37
CA ALA A 13 22.94 -2.75 6.15
C ALA A 13 23.27 -2.59 4.66
N ALA A 14 22.41 -1.87 3.94
CA ALA A 14 22.52 -1.51 2.53
C ALA A 14 22.12 -2.59 1.51
N ALA A 15 20.84 -2.99 1.53
CA ALA A 15 20.17 -3.15 0.24
C ALA A 15 20.15 -1.75 -0.41
N PRO A 16 20.62 -1.58 -1.66
CA PRO A 16 20.58 -0.28 -2.31
C PRO A 16 19.12 0.17 -2.37
N ALA A 17 18.80 1.26 -1.68
CA ALA A 17 17.54 1.93 -1.88
C ALA A 17 17.45 2.30 -3.37
N ALA A 18 16.49 1.71 -4.07
CA ALA A 18 15.99 2.22 -5.35
C ALA A 18 17.02 2.37 -6.49
N SER A 19 17.82 1.34 -6.82
CA SER A 19 18.54 1.30 -8.11
C SER A 19 17.62 1.09 -9.34
N GLY A 20 16.41 1.66 -9.34
CA GLY A 20 15.41 1.43 -10.38
C GLY A 20 14.09 2.21 -10.28
N LEU A 21 13.85 3.00 -9.23
CA LEU A 21 12.70 3.90 -9.17
C LEU A 21 13.11 5.27 -9.69
N SER A 22 12.75 5.55 -10.94
CA SER A 22 12.89 6.88 -11.53
C SER A 22 11.84 7.80 -10.92
N LEU A 23 12.26 8.90 -10.28
CA LEU A 23 11.33 9.84 -9.62
C LEU A 23 10.33 10.46 -10.59
N ASP A 24 10.72 10.60 -11.86
CA ASP A 24 9.90 11.04 -12.99
C ASP A 24 8.78 10.06 -13.39
N GLN A 25 8.83 8.81 -12.90
CA GLN A 25 7.83 7.78 -13.19
C GLN A 25 6.85 7.56 -12.02
N LEU A 26 6.97 8.32 -10.94
CA LEU A 26 6.10 8.19 -9.78
C LEU A 26 4.79 8.98 -9.94
N HIS A 27 3.68 8.30 -9.74
CA HIS A 27 2.34 8.84 -9.82
C HIS A 27 1.71 8.98 -8.43
N PHE A 28 1.66 10.21 -7.91
CA PHE A 28 1.06 10.54 -6.61
C PHE A 28 -0.44 10.83 -6.75
N ARG A 29 -1.19 9.81 -7.18
CA ARG A 29 -2.59 9.95 -7.60
C ARG A 29 -3.59 9.22 -6.70
N TYR A 30 -3.23 8.92 -5.46
CA TYR A 30 -4.12 8.21 -4.53
C TYR A 30 -4.53 9.09 -3.35
N ALA A 31 -5.82 9.10 -3.04
CA ALA A 31 -6.39 9.68 -1.84
C ALA A 31 -6.55 8.62 -0.75
N ILE A 32 -6.27 8.99 0.50
CA ILE A 32 -6.40 8.12 1.68
C ILE A 32 -7.53 8.66 2.55
N THR A 33 -8.58 7.87 2.78
CA THR A 33 -9.80 8.25 3.50
C THR A 33 -10.21 7.16 4.51
N GLY A 34 -11.29 7.39 5.26
CA GLY A 34 -11.76 6.47 6.29
C GLY A 34 -11.16 6.76 7.67
N ASP A 35 -11.08 5.73 8.50
CA ASP A 35 -10.72 5.83 9.91
C ASP A 35 -9.31 6.39 10.14
N SER A 36 -9.00 6.75 11.38
CA SER A 36 -7.68 7.29 11.77
C SER A 36 -6.97 6.48 12.86
N PRO A 37 -6.72 5.18 12.62
CA PRO A 37 -5.91 4.37 13.52
C PRO A 37 -4.41 4.76 13.45
N PRO A 38 -3.59 4.38 14.45
CA PRO A 38 -2.16 4.68 14.47
C PRO A 38 -1.37 4.13 13.28
N TRP A 39 -1.89 3.09 12.61
CA TRP A 39 -1.29 2.49 11.43
C TRP A 39 -1.75 3.13 10.11
N LYS A 40 -2.62 4.16 10.12
CA LYS A 40 -3.12 4.77 8.88
C LYS A 40 -1.96 5.17 7.95
N PRO A 41 -1.93 4.73 6.68
CA PRO A 41 -0.94 5.18 5.71
C PRO A 41 -0.88 6.69 5.62
N VAL A 42 0.33 7.21 5.44
CA VAL A 42 0.59 8.64 5.25
C VAL A 42 0.62 9.01 3.77
N ARG A 43 0.84 8.03 2.88
CA ARG A 43 0.94 8.25 1.44
C ARG A 43 0.69 6.97 0.65
N ALA A 44 0.15 7.12 -0.57
CA ALA A 44 0.13 6.07 -1.58
C ALA A 44 0.49 6.65 -2.96
N PHE A 45 1.24 5.90 -3.75
CA PHE A 45 1.68 6.27 -5.10
C PHE A 45 2.02 5.02 -5.90
N ASP A 46 2.16 5.12 -7.22
CA ASP A 46 2.56 4.01 -8.08
C ASP A 46 3.68 4.40 -9.05
N ASP A 47 4.35 3.41 -9.64
CA ASP A 47 5.37 3.58 -10.70
C ASP A 47 4.84 3.14 -12.08
N GLY A 48 3.53 2.95 -12.22
CA GLY A 48 2.89 2.36 -13.39
C GLY A 48 2.81 0.82 -13.40
N GLN A 49 3.49 0.14 -12.49
CA GLN A 49 3.44 -1.32 -12.34
C GLN A 49 3.04 -1.76 -10.93
N HIS A 50 3.66 -1.16 -9.92
CA HIS A 50 3.49 -1.45 -8.51
C HIS A 50 2.85 -0.26 -7.79
N VAL A 51 2.05 -0.54 -6.76
CA VAL A 51 1.55 0.49 -5.84
C VAL A 51 2.33 0.40 -4.53
N TYR A 52 2.83 1.55 -4.08
CA TYR A 52 3.56 1.75 -2.84
C TYR A 52 2.65 2.43 -1.82
N ILE A 53 2.41 1.77 -0.70
CA ILE A 53 1.61 2.29 0.41
C ILE A 53 2.57 2.56 1.57
N GLN A 54 2.80 3.84 1.86
CA GLN A 54 3.68 4.28 2.92
C GLN A 54 2.93 4.36 4.25
N PHE A 55 3.42 3.62 5.22
CA PHE A 55 2.94 3.65 6.60
C PHE A 55 3.77 4.59 7.49
N PRO A 56 3.25 4.95 8.68
CA PRO A 56 4.05 5.60 9.71
C PRO A 56 5.27 4.74 10.11
N ALA A 57 6.37 5.36 10.53
CA ALA A 57 7.61 4.65 10.86
C ALA A 57 7.45 3.54 11.93
N GLY A 58 6.46 3.68 12.83
CA GLY A 58 6.15 2.69 13.86
C GLY A 58 5.43 1.43 13.38
N ILE A 59 5.06 1.33 12.09
CA ILE A 59 4.26 0.21 11.57
C ILE A 59 4.93 -1.15 11.80
N ALA A 60 6.26 -1.21 11.73
CA ALA A 60 7.02 -2.45 11.86
C ALA A 60 6.95 -3.06 13.29
N GLN A 61 6.46 -2.29 14.27
CA GLN A 61 6.26 -2.76 15.65
C GLN A 61 4.82 -3.24 15.89
N GLY A 62 3.89 -2.96 14.97
CA GLY A 62 2.49 -3.33 15.06
C GLY A 62 2.12 -4.46 14.10
N GLU A 63 0.83 -4.79 14.10
CA GLU A 63 0.26 -5.72 13.13
C GLU A 63 0.01 -4.99 11.80
N LEU A 64 0.38 -5.62 10.69
CA LEU A 64 0.15 -5.07 9.35
C LEU A 64 -1.31 -5.32 8.94
N PRO A 65 -2.05 -4.26 8.57
CA PRO A 65 -3.43 -4.42 8.10
C PRO A 65 -3.49 -5.18 6.76
N PRO A 66 -4.27 -6.27 6.65
CA PRO A 66 -4.55 -6.88 5.36
C PRO A 66 -5.12 -5.88 4.34
N LEU A 67 -4.63 -5.96 3.10
CA LEU A 67 -5.04 -5.12 1.97
C LEU A 67 -5.99 -5.87 1.02
N PHE A 68 -7.16 -5.28 0.79
CA PHE A 68 -8.16 -5.78 -0.14
C PHE A 68 -8.31 -4.80 -1.31
N VAL A 69 -8.07 -5.24 -2.54
CA VAL A 69 -8.36 -4.43 -3.73
C VAL A 69 -9.85 -4.53 -4.03
N VAL A 70 -10.50 -3.40 -4.24
CA VAL A 70 -11.93 -3.35 -4.59
C VAL A 70 -12.07 -3.61 -6.09
N GLY A 71 -12.68 -4.74 -6.44
CA GLY A 71 -12.98 -5.13 -7.80
C GLY A 71 -14.17 -4.35 -8.41
N PRO A 72 -14.46 -4.55 -9.71
CA PRO A 72 -15.55 -3.88 -10.41
C PRO A 72 -16.94 -4.18 -9.83
N ASP A 73 -17.10 -5.32 -9.14
CA ASP A 73 -18.33 -5.72 -8.45
C ASP A 73 -18.46 -5.12 -7.04
N GLY A 74 -17.50 -4.28 -6.63
CA GLY A 74 -17.43 -3.67 -5.31
C GLY A 74 -16.93 -4.59 -4.20
N LYS A 75 -16.52 -5.83 -4.52
CA LYS A 75 -15.99 -6.77 -3.52
C LYS A 75 -14.49 -6.60 -3.36
N GLY A 76 -14.02 -6.82 -2.13
CA GLY A 76 -12.60 -6.81 -1.80
C GLY A 76 -11.94 -8.15 -2.12
N GLU A 77 -10.90 -8.12 -2.96
CA GLU A 77 -10.03 -9.26 -3.27
C GLU A 77 -8.71 -9.11 -2.51
N LEU A 78 -8.29 -10.17 -1.81
CA LEU A 78 -6.96 -10.20 -1.21
C LEU A 78 -5.92 -10.28 -2.33
N VAL A 79 -4.94 -9.39 -2.29
CA VAL A 79 -3.85 -9.35 -3.27
C VAL A 79 -2.55 -9.84 -2.67
N ASN A 80 -1.66 -10.31 -3.53
CA ASN A 80 -0.29 -10.53 -3.12
C ASN A 80 0.40 -9.17 -2.93
N TYR A 81 1.08 -9.01 -1.81
CA TYR A 81 1.85 -7.82 -1.49
C TYR A 81 3.13 -8.23 -0.76
N ARG A 82 4.10 -7.33 -0.74
CA ARG A 82 5.35 -7.52 -0.02
C ARG A 82 5.60 -6.32 0.87
N PHE A 83 5.92 -6.58 2.13
CA PHE A 83 6.29 -5.53 3.07
C PHE A 83 7.80 -5.26 3.00
N HIS A 84 8.16 -4.01 2.76
CA HIS A 84 9.52 -3.48 2.87
C HIS A 84 9.46 -2.16 3.62
N ALA A 85 9.72 -2.20 4.94
CA ALA A 85 9.44 -1.08 5.83
C ALA A 85 9.97 0.27 5.30
N PRO A 86 9.16 1.34 5.33
CA PRO A 86 7.78 1.43 5.86
C PRO A 86 6.68 1.20 4.80
N TYR A 87 6.94 0.42 3.75
CA TYR A 87 6.03 0.27 2.60
C TYR A 87 5.40 -1.13 2.52
N ASP A 88 4.10 -1.17 2.20
CA ASP A 88 3.54 -2.31 1.46
C ASP A 88 3.67 -2.03 -0.03
N ILE A 89 4.16 -3.03 -0.76
CA ILE A 89 4.34 -3.00 -2.21
C ILE A 89 3.38 -4.01 -2.83
N VAL A 90 2.47 -3.53 -3.66
CA VAL A 90 1.47 -4.33 -4.36
C VAL A 90 1.91 -4.51 -5.81
N ASP A 91 1.98 -5.75 -6.29
CA ASP A 91 2.50 -6.08 -7.64
C ASP A 91 1.50 -5.79 -8.78
N ARG A 92 0.49 -4.94 -8.53
CA ARG A 92 -0.48 -4.49 -9.54
C ARG A 92 -1.09 -3.14 -9.18
N LEU A 93 -1.50 -2.42 -10.22
CA LEU A 93 -2.34 -1.23 -10.07
C LEU A 93 -3.77 -1.60 -9.66
N PHE A 94 -4.40 -0.69 -8.90
CA PHE A 94 -5.81 -0.75 -8.54
C PHE A 94 -6.47 0.63 -8.61
N GLY A 95 -7.80 0.63 -8.78
CA GLY A 95 -8.63 1.84 -8.70
C GLY A 95 -8.96 2.22 -7.26
N ALA A 96 -9.34 1.23 -6.44
CA ALA A 96 -9.53 1.40 -5.01
C ALA A 96 -9.08 0.16 -4.24
N ALA A 97 -8.65 0.36 -3.01
CA ALA A 97 -8.30 -0.68 -2.06
C ALA A 97 -8.66 -0.27 -0.64
N GLU A 98 -8.78 -1.25 0.25
CA GLU A 98 -9.11 -1.05 1.66
C GLU A 98 -8.13 -1.83 2.54
N LEU A 99 -7.59 -1.14 3.53
CA LEU A 99 -6.87 -1.71 4.65
C LEU A 99 -7.83 -1.90 5.81
N ARG A 100 -7.84 -3.09 6.41
CA ARG A 100 -8.77 -3.45 7.49
C ARG A 100 -8.02 -4.13 8.63
N LEU A 101 -8.16 -3.64 9.86
CA LEU A 101 -7.54 -4.29 11.03
C LEU A 101 -8.37 -4.07 12.29
N GLY A 102 -8.58 -5.14 13.08
CA GLY A 102 -9.32 -5.10 14.35
C GLY A 102 -10.56 -5.99 14.46
N GLY A 103 -10.68 -7.05 13.65
CA GLY A 103 -11.77 -8.05 13.76
C GLY A 103 -13.17 -7.46 13.59
N ASP A 104 -14.07 -7.71 14.55
CA ASP A 104 -15.48 -7.27 14.51
C ASP A 104 -15.68 -5.75 14.49
N LYS A 105 -14.67 -4.98 14.93
CA LYS A 105 -14.64 -3.51 14.87
C LYS A 105 -13.42 -3.04 14.09
N ALA A 106 -13.15 -3.70 12.96
CA ALA A 106 -12.01 -3.35 12.13
C ALA A 106 -12.07 -1.87 11.73
N ALA A 107 -10.99 -1.14 12.01
CA ALA A 107 -10.80 0.16 11.42
C ALA A 107 -10.55 -0.02 9.92
N VAL A 108 -11.22 0.77 9.10
CA VAL A 108 -11.16 0.69 7.64
C VAL A 108 -10.56 1.97 7.09
N VAL A 109 -9.46 1.83 6.36
CA VAL A 109 -8.83 2.92 5.61
C VAL A 109 -8.92 2.60 4.13
N ARG A 110 -9.49 3.53 3.35
CA ARG A 110 -9.66 3.39 1.91
C ARG A 110 -8.60 4.19 1.17
N ILE A 111 -8.01 3.58 0.15
CA ILE A 111 -7.03 4.17 -0.76
C ILE A 111 -7.63 4.15 -2.16
N GLU A 112 -7.82 5.31 -2.78
CA GLU A 112 -8.55 5.42 -4.05
C GLU A 112 -7.85 6.35 -5.03
N ARG A 113 -7.79 5.93 -6.28
CA ARG A 113 -7.13 6.68 -7.36
C ARG A 113 -7.98 7.89 -7.75
N THR A 114 -7.36 9.05 -7.81
CA THR A 114 -8.00 10.36 -8.00
C THR A 114 -8.13 10.77 -9.46
N ASP A 115 -7.36 10.15 -10.35
CA ASP A 115 -7.41 10.39 -11.80
C ASP A 115 -8.48 9.54 -12.52
N GLY A 116 -9.16 8.64 -11.80
CA GLY A 116 -10.29 7.84 -12.28
C GLY A 116 -11.62 8.60 -12.34
N VAL A 117 -11.66 9.86 -11.90
CA VAL A 117 -12.85 10.72 -12.01
C VAL A 117 -12.87 11.42 -13.38
N ALA A 118 -12.99 10.64 -14.46
CA ALA A 118 -13.46 11.14 -15.74
C ALA A 118 -14.11 10.00 -16.55
N ALA A 119 -15.35 10.26 -17.01
CA ALA A 119 -16.11 9.52 -18.04
C ALA A 119 -17.02 8.34 -17.64
N GLY A 120 -17.88 8.49 -16.62
CA GLY A 120 -18.91 7.46 -16.33
C GLY A 120 -20.24 7.90 -15.70
N ALA A 121 -20.46 9.19 -15.44
CA ALA A 121 -21.75 9.69 -14.94
C ALA A 121 -22.24 10.87 -15.79
N GLY A 122 -22.38 10.59 -17.09
CA GLY A 122 -23.22 11.40 -17.97
C GLY A 122 -24.67 11.12 -17.61
N HIS A 123 -25.30 12.14 -17.03
CA HIS A 123 -26.74 12.31 -16.90
C HIS A 123 -27.48 11.84 -18.16
N GLY A 124 -28.24 10.75 -18.03
CA GLY A 124 -29.04 10.16 -19.09
C GLY A 124 -30.11 9.26 -18.47
N HIS A 125 -31.17 9.89 -17.98
CA HIS A 125 -32.50 9.28 -18.02
C HIS A 125 -33.48 10.40 -18.34
N ASP A 126 -34.28 10.10 -19.35
CA ASP A 126 -35.18 10.99 -20.06
C ASP A 126 -36.42 11.40 -19.23
#